data_AF-A0AAP8GFC0-F1
#
_entry.id   AF-A0AAP8GFC0-F1
#
_cell.length_a   1.000
_cell.length_b   1.000
_cell.length_c   1.000
_cell.angle_alpha   90.00
_cell.angle_beta   90.00
_cell.angle_gamma   90.00
#
_symmetry.space_group_name_H-M   'P 1'
#
loop_
_entity.id
_entity.type
_entity.pdbx_description
1 polymer ?
#
loop_
_entity_poly.entity_id
_entity_poly.type
_entity_poly.pdbx_seq_one_letter_code
_entity_poly.pdbx_strand_id
1 'polypeptide(L)'
;LHPVEEIKSFNKNSNKTYYIHCKSGNRSTKACDYLAKQGYDVVNLKGGYKDYEAKNFNSAPLIEKDIEIKENRKQFDFRGLQCPGPIVNISKEINNISTGEQIEVTVTDPGFNS
;
A
#
# COMPACT_ATOMS: atom_id res chain seq x y z
N LEU A 1 0.83 3.71 10.33
CA LEU A 1 -0.55 3.55 9.81
C LEU A 1 -1.47 3.16 10.96
N HIS A 2 -2.66 3.74 11.06
CA HIS A 2 -3.68 3.34 12.05
C HIS A 2 -4.84 2.69 11.29
N PRO A 3 -5.09 1.38 11.45
CA PRO A 3 -6.15 0.70 10.71
C PRO A 3 -7.54 1.20 11.14
N VAL A 4 -8.51 1.17 10.23
CA VAL A 4 -9.87 1.66 10.53
C VAL A 4 -10.57 0.78 11.58
N GLU A 5 -10.18 -0.50 11.63
CA GLU A 5 -10.67 -1.50 12.57
C GLU A 5 -10.33 -1.11 14.02
N GLU A 6 -9.22 -0.41 14.23
CA GLU A 6 -8.76 0.07 15.53
C GLU A 6 -9.00 1.56 15.74
N ILE A 7 -9.82 2.21 14.89
CA ILE A 7 -9.97 3.68 14.95
C ILE A 7 -10.44 4.20 16.32
N LYS A 8 -11.13 3.37 17.10
CA LYS A 8 -11.57 3.71 18.46
C LYS A 8 -10.41 3.93 19.44
N SER A 9 -9.25 3.32 19.20
CA SER A 9 -8.05 3.52 20.03
C SER A 9 -7.22 4.75 19.62
N PHE A 10 -7.65 5.47 18.58
CA PHE A 10 -6.97 6.67 18.12
C PHE A 10 -7.04 7.77 19.17
N ASN A 11 -5.88 8.14 19.71
CA ASN A 11 -5.75 9.08 20.83
C ASN A 11 -4.64 10.13 20.61
N LYS A 12 -4.45 10.55 19.36
CA LYS A 12 -3.41 11.53 19.00
C LYS A 12 -3.87 12.97 19.29
N ASN A 13 -2.93 13.92 19.20
CA ASN A 13 -3.15 15.34 19.47
C ASN A 13 -4.24 15.94 18.56
N SER A 14 -5.34 16.41 19.14
CA SER A 14 -6.49 16.97 18.41
C SER A 14 -6.28 18.37 17.82
N ASN A 15 -5.19 19.08 18.15
CA ASN A 15 -4.86 20.39 17.56
C ASN A 15 -4.11 20.26 16.23
N LYS A 16 -4.40 19.21 15.45
CA LYS A 16 -3.81 18.94 14.14
C LYS A 16 -4.90 18.48 13.19
N THR A 17 -4.75 18.87 11.94
CA THR A 17 -5.56 18.32 10.84
C THR A 17 -5.02 16.95 10.44
N TYR A 18 -5.90 15.95 10.40
CA TYR A 18 -5.56 14.59 9.98
C TYR A 18 -6.08 14.32 8.57
N TYR A 19 -5.16 14.10 7.63
CA TYR A 19 -5.48 13.68 6.28
C TYR A 19 -5.58 12.16 6.22
N ILE A 20 -6.75 11.65 5.85
CA ILE A 20 -7.07 10.23 5.91
C ILE A 20 -7.37 9.72 4.50
N HIS A 21 -6.72 8.62 4.12
CA HIS A 21 -6.94 7.98 2.84
C HIS A 21 -6.94 6.45 3.01
N CYS A 22 -7.55 5.76 2.05
CA CYS A 22 -7.39 4.33 1.86
C CYS A 22 -7.41 4.01 0.36
N LYS A 23 -7.30 2.73 -0.02
CA LYS A 23 -7.26 2.33 -1.44
C LYS A 23 -8.44 2.87 -2.27
N SER A 24 -9.67 2.74 -1.77
CA SER A 24 -10.92 3.03 -2.52
C SER A 24 -11.87 4.03 -1.84
N GLY A 25 -11.48 4.64 -0.72
CA GLY A 25 -12.31 5.61 0.02
C GLY A 25 -13.26 5.03 1.08
N ASN A 26 -13.66 3.76 0.99
CA ASN A 26 -14.63 3.16 1.93
C ASN A 26 -14.17 3.20 3.40
N ARG A 27 -12.92 2.81 3.65
CA ARG A 27 -12.35 2.79 5.01
C ARG A 27 -12.06 4.20 5.55
N SER A 28 -11.55 5.09 4.70
CA SER A 28 -11.21 6.45 5.13
C SER A 28 -12.45 7.25 5.47
N THR A 29 -13.56 7.05 4.74
CA THR A 29 -14.85 7.67 5.05
C THR A 29 -15.33 7.27 6.45
N LYS A 30 -15.35 5.97 6.78
CA LYS A 30 -15.71 5.50 8.13
C LYS A 30 -14.82 6.06 9.22
N ALA A 31 -13.50 6.15 8.97
CA ALA A 31 -12.55 6.71 9.93
C ALA A 31 -12.78 8.21 10.16
N CYS A 32 -13.01 8.98 9.09
CA CYS A 32 -13.36 10.40 9.18
C CYS A 32 -14.65 10.62 9.95
N ASP A 33 -15.71 9.85 9.65
CA ASP A 33 -17.00 9.96 10.35
C ASP A 33 -16.86 9.73 11.85
N TYR A 34 -16.03 8.75 12.25
CA TYR A 34 -15.77 8.47 13.66
C TYR A 34 -14.96 9.60 14.31
N LEU A 35 -13.84 10.01 13.72
CA LEU A 35 -12.93 11.00 14.30
C LEU A 35 -13.54 12.41 14.35
N ALA A 36 -14.32 12.80 13.34
CA ALA A 36 -15.05 14.07 13.35
C ALA A 36 -16.04 14.14 14.53
N LYS A 37 -16.73 13.03 14.85
CA LYS A 37 -17.61 12.94 16.03
C LYS A 37 -16.86 13.07 17.36
N GLN A 38 -15.57 12.74 17.39
CA GLN A 38 -14.70 12.92 18.56
C GLN A 38 -14.05 14.32 18.60
N GLY A 39 -14.38 15.22 17.66
CA GLY A 39 -13.88 16.58 17.63
C GLY A 39 -12.51 16.76 16.97
N TYR A 40 -12.02 15.74 16.25
CA TYR A 40 -10.80 15.89 15.44
C TYR A 40 -11.10 16.65 14.15
N ASP A 41 -10.16 17.52 13.74
CA ASP A 41 -10.13 18.10 12.41
C ASP A 41 -9.59 17.06 11.41
N VAL A 42 -10.42 16.66 10.45
CA VAL A 42 -10.11 15.58 9.51
C VAL A 42 -10.46 15.94 8.07
N VAL A 43 -9.59 15.55 7.15
CA VAL A 43 -9.78 15.73 5.71
C VAL A 43 -9.70 14.36 5.03
N ASN A 44 -10.74 13.98 4.30
CA ASN A 44 -10.81 12.72 3.57
C ASN A 44 -10.34 12.89 2.13
N LEU A 45 -9.46 11.99 1.65
CA LEU A 45 -9.20 11.85 0.23
C LEU A 45 -10.37 11.11 -0.45
N LYS A 46 -11.34 11.87 -0.97
CA LYS A 46 -12.54 11.32 -1.61
C LYS A 46 -12.18 10.42 -2.80
N GLY A 47 -12.81 9.24 -2.86
CA GLY A 47 -12.49 8.21 -3.86
C GLY A 47 -11.27 7.35 -3.50
N GLY A 48 -10.55 7.71 -2.44
CA GLY A 48 -9.34 7.04 -2.04
C GLY A 48 -8.18 7.28 -3.00
N TYR A 49 -7.10 6.54 -2.76
CA TYR A 49 -5.87 6.68 -3.51
C TYR A 49 -6.03 6.34 -5.00
N LYS A 50 -6.87 5.36 -5.36
CA LYS A 50 -7.11 4.99 -6.76
C LYS A 50 -7.65 6.17 -7.60
N ASP A 51 -8.65 6.87 -7.09
CA ASP A 51 -9.24 8.02 -7.79
C ASP A 51 -8.26 9.20 -7.86
N TYR A 52 -7.49 9.40 -6.80
CA TYR A 52 -6.41 10.39 -6.80
C TYR A 52 -5.38 10.05 -7.87
N GLU A 53 -4.98 8.78 -7.95
CA GLU A 53 -3.98 8.30 -8.88
C GLU A 53 -4.43 8.54 -10.33
N ALA A 54 -5.65 8.12 -10.68
CA ALA A 54 -6.21 8.29 -12.01
C ALA A 54 -6.36 9.77 -12.46
N LYS A 55 -6.49 10.71 -11.52
CA LYS A 55 -6.67 12.14 -11.82
C LYS A 55 -5.37 12.93 -11.86
N ASN A 56 -4.37 12.52 -11.08
CA ASN A 56 -3.16 13.32 -10.84
C ASN A 56 -1.93 12.71 -11.51
N PHE A 57 -1.94 11.40 -11.74
CA PHE A 57 -1.01 10.81 -12.67
C PHE A 57 -1.69 10.88 -14.03
N ASN A 58 -1.42 11.98 -14.75
CA ASN A 58 -1.34 11.88 -16.20
C ASN A 58 -0.35 10.75 -16.43
N SER A 59 -0.83 9.60 -16.87
CA SER A 59 0.03 8.66 -17.55
C SER A 59 0.54 9.38 -18.81
N ALA A 60 1.58 10.23 -18.67
CA ALA A 60 2.74 9.95 -19.50
C ALA A 60 2.93 8.45 -19.28
N PRO A 61 2.65 7.62 -20.30
CA PRO A 61 2.59 6.18 -20.12
C PRO A 61 3.77 5.85 -19.24
N LEU A 62 3.54 5.13 -18.14
CA LEU A 62 4.65 4.44 -17.50
C LEU A 62 5.33 3.83 -18.70
N ILE A 63 6.49 4.35 -19.08
CA ILE A 63 7.17 3.85 -20.25
C ILE A 63 7.31 2.41 -19.83
N GLU A 64 6.58 1.52 -20.51
CA GLU A 64 6.84 0.10 -20.49
C GLU A 64 8.25 0.07 -21.06
N LYS A 65 9.22 0.33 -20.19
CA LYS A 65 10.55 -0.14 -20.40
C LYS A 65 10.26 -1.61 -20.37
N ASP A 66 10.24 -2.21 -21.56
CA ASP A 66 10.49 -3.62 -21.74
C ASP A 66 11.84 -3.89 -21.07
N ILE A 67 11.80 -3.99 -19.75
CA ILE A 67 12.94 -4.39 -18.95
C ILE A 67 13.00 -5.88 -19.23
N GLU A 68 13.91 -6.25 -20.13
CA GLU A 68 14.20 -7.63 -20.45
C GLU A 68 14.35 -8.42 -19.14
N ILE A 69 13.55 -9.48 -19.00
CA ILE A 69 13.63 -10.38 -17.86
C ILE A 69 14.95 -11.13 -18.01
N LYS A 70 15.86 -10.90 -17.06
CA LYS A 70 17.17 -11.53 -17.07
C LYS A 70 17.04 -13.00 -16.71
N GLU A 71 17.67 -13.86 -17.49
CA GLU A 71 17.75 -15.29 -17.20
C GLU A 71 18.39 -15.58 -15.83
N ASN A 72 19.36 -14.76 -15.42
CA ASN A 72 20.09 -14.91 -14.15
C ASN A 72 19.41 -14.27 -12.92
N ARG A 73 18.11 -13.97 -12.99
CA ARG A 73 17.36 -13.43 -11.85
C ARG A 73 17.32 -14.44 -10.69
N LYS A 74 17.35 -13.92 -9.46
CA LYS A 74 17.27 -14.76 -8.24
C LYS A 74 15.82 -15.18 -8.03
N GLN A 75 15.55 -16.48 -7.97
CA GLN A 75 14.18 -17.01 -7.85
C GLN A 75 13.89 -17.45 -6.41
N PHE A 76 12.73 -17.04 -5.89
CA PHE A 76 12.26 -17.38 -4.55
C PHE A 76 10.84 -17.93 -4.58
N ASP A 77 10.57 -18.94 -3.75
CA ASP A 77 9.24 -19.52 -3.59
C ASP A 77 8.74 -19.29 -2.16
N PHE A 78 7.70 -18.48 -2.04
CA PHE A 78 7.01 -18.17 -0.78
C PHE A 78 5.53 -18.58 -0.83
N ARG A 79 5.19 -19.58 -1.63
CA ARG A 79 3.86 -20.20 -1.60
C ARG A 79 3.56 -20.80 -0.24
N GLY A 80 2.28 -20.84 0.12
CA GLY A 80 1.79 -21.33 1.41
C GLY A 80 1.95 -20.35 2.59
N LEU A 81 2.71 -19.25 2.43
CA LEU A 81 2.77 -18.21 3.44
C LEU A 81 1.56 -17.27 3.34
N GLN A 82 1.18 -16.68 4.48
CA GLN A 82 0.17 -15.62 4.57
C GLN A 82 0.78 -14.35 5.16
N CYS A 83 0.19 -13.19 4.87
CA CYS A 83 0.64 -11.90 5.38
C CYS A 83 0.83 -11.91 6.92
N PRO A 84 1.97 -11.44 7.44
CA PRO A 84 3.00 -10.65 6.75
C PRO A 84 4.10 -11.45 6.02
N GLY A 85 4.01 -12.78 5.96
CA GLY A 85 5.08 -13.68 5.52
C GLY A 85 5.74 -13.30 4.18
N PRO A 86 5.02 -13.33 3.03
CA PRO A 86 5.65 -13.09 1.74
C PRO A 86 6.23 -11.68 1.60
N ILE A 87 5.53 -10.65 2.06
CA ILE A 87 6.00 -9.26 1.90
C ILE A 87 7.26 -8.97 2.72
N VAL A 88 7.37 -9.55 3.91
CA VAL A 88 8.57 -9.41 4.76
C VAL A 88 9.75 -10.13 4.12
N ASN A 89 9.55 -11.33 3.56
CA ASN A 89 10.62 -12.06 2.90
C ASN A 89 11.08 -11.35 1.61
N ILE A 90 10.15 -10.89 0.77
CA ILE A 90 10.47 -10.08 -0.41
C ILE A 90 11.30 -8.85 -0.02
N SER A 91 10.90 -8.13 1.04
CA SER A 91 11.62 -6.95 1.53
C SER A 91 13.06 -7.28 1.92
N LYS A 92 13.30 -8.41 2.59
CA LYS A 92 14.66 -8.88 2.92
C LYS A 92 15.49 -9.14 1.66
N GLU A 93 14.92 -9.84 0.68
CA GLU A 93 15.65 -10.13 -0.57
C GLU A 93 15.95 -8.87 -1.36
N ILE A 94 15.01 -7.91 -1.41
CA ILE A 94 15.22 -6.62 -2.07
C ILE A 94 16.38 -5.84 -1.42
N ASN A 95 16.56 -5.92 -0.12
CA ASN A 95 17.70 -5.27 0.56
C ASN A 95 19.06 -5.90 0.21
N ASN A 96 19.07 -7.11 -0.36
CA ASN A 96 20.26 -7.87 -0.71
C ASN A 96 20.59 -7.87 -2.21
N ILE A 97 19.90 -7.06 -3.03
CA ILE A 97 20.17 -6.95 -4.46
C ILE A 97 20.83 -5.62 -4.83
N SER A 98 21.70 -5.65 -5.83
CA SER A 98 22.34 -4.46 -6.40
C SER A 98 21.48 -3.81 -7.47
N THR A 99 21.74 -2.53 -7.77
CA THR A 99 21.08 -1.82 -8.87
C THR A 99 21.15 -2.62 -10.18
N GLY A 100 20.00 -2.90 -10.77
CA GLY A 100 19.88 -3.64 -12.02
C GLY A 100 19.84 -5.16 -11.87
N GLU A 101 20.02 -5.73 -10.69
CA GLU A 101 19.66 -7.13 -10.44
C GLU A 101 18.14 -7.32 -10.41
N GLN A 102 17.69 -8.54 -10.69
CA GLN A 102 16.28 -8.90 -10.71
C GLN A 102 16.03 -10.09 -9.78
N ILE A 103 14.85 -10.10 -9.16
CA ILE A 103 14.31 -11.25 -8.44
C ILE A 103 12.98 -11.67 -9.05
N GLU A 104 12.71 -12.96 -9.06
CA GLU A 104 11.40 -13.53 -9.34
C GLU A 104 10.88 -14.19 -8.06
N VAL A 105 9.63 -13.92 -7.71
CA VAL A 105 9.04 -14.46 -6.49
C VAL A 105 7.70 -15.08 -6.79
N THR A 106 7.54 -16.36 -6.43
CA THR A 106 6.27 -17.07 -6.53
C THR A 106 5.55 -17.03 -5.18
N VAL A 107 4.28 -16.60 -5.18
CA VAL A 107 3.46 -16.48 -3.96
C VAL A 107 2.04 -17.02 -4.21
N THR A 108 1.39 -17.51 -3.16
CA THR A 108 -0.05 -17.88 -3.18
C THR A 108 -0.88 -17.04 -2.21
N ASP A 109 -0.28 -16.02 -1.59
CA ASP A 109 -0.99 -15.13 -0.67
C ASP A 109 -1.96 -14.23 -1.47
N PRO A 110 -3.26 -14.19 -1.12
CA PRO A 110 -4.25 -13.40 -1.85
C PRO A 110 -3.96 -11.89 -1.90
N GLY A 111 -3.13 -11.37 -0.99
CA GLY A 111 -2.71 -9.97 -0.96
C GLY A 111 -1.84 -9.56 -2.16
N PHE A 112 -1.33 -10.52 -2.94
CA PHE A 112 -0.56 -10.30 -4.16
C PHE A 112 -1.37 -10.50 -5.45
N ASN A 113 -2.66 -10.87 -5.35
CA ASN A 113 -3.51 -10.94 -6.54
C ASN A 113 -3.77 -9.52 -7.07
N SER A 114 -3.47 -9.31 -8.36
CA SER A 114 -3.71 -8.09 -9.13
C SER A 114 -5.18 -7.91 -9.52
#